data_AF-A0A7C3JZQ8-F1
#
_entry.id   AF-A0A7C3JZQ8-F1
#
_cell.length_a   1.000
_cell.length_b   1.000
_cell.length_c   1.000
_cell.angle_alpha   90.00
_cell.angle_beta   90.00
_cell.angle_gamma   90.00
#
_symmetry.space_group_name_H-M   'P 1'
#
loop_
_entity.id
_entity.type
_entity.pdbx_description
1 polymer ?
#
loop_
_entity_poly.entity_id
_entity_poly.type
_entity_poly.pdbx_seq_one_letter_code
_entity_poly.pdbx_strand_id
1 'polypeptide(L)'
;METVIRHWQKTDLESIRRITWHSWISAYSSFIPEADLRSYFDTHYTEASLLRMFEDPFTHGFIAEVDDHIAGYARLFLNEDENHLYVSSLYLLPEFQGHDIGSKLLGAAEGHAAKSGLDELWIGVMVKNRQALAFYRKEGFLFVREEPFTMGKTTVSHLIGYKKSGRGRLLNNKTHSTYDGGESLSGLCLKLLSDQKRGWRDLRKGYESLKNVRERDLPCRGFLARLQYNPGRIKSCTADVIKGNSREQGCFLCLDHLPKGQKGILYRSEYLILGNPKPVFSSHFTVSHVDHRLQAIDEHIGSYLQLIVDLGPNWTVLYNGPKCGASAPDHLHFQVAPSGKMPIEKEIREEKRLSLIKETDGVLLYLVRELGREAIILQGVTPSVIERVLKDLLKTLKKVLSTDEEPMVNISGFYEGGKSRLVIFPRRKHRPDIFFKEGNARVVVSPGVIDMGGLLITPLEKDFERLDATAVEEIYKEVSLEGKIVKEAIEALE
;
A
#
# COMPACT_ATOMS: atom_id res chain seq x y z
N MET A 1 10.26 10.81 -35.48
CA MET A 1 9.97 9.38 -35.55
C MET A 1 8.46 9.25 -35.63
N GLU A 2 7.96 9.07 -36.84
CA GLU A 2 6.56 8.72 -37.03
C GLU A 2 6.38 7.26 -36.60
N THR A 3 5.37 6.96 -35.78
CA THR A 3 5.10 5.58 -35.34
C THR A 3 3.74 5.17 -35.83
N VAL A 4 3.69 4.08 -36.58
CA VAL A 4 2.44 3.46 -37.05
C VAL A 4 2.20 2.18 -36.26
N ILE A 5 0.99 2.03 -35.72
CA ILE A 5 0.54 0.78 -35.10
C ILE A 5 -0.44 0.10 -36.04
N ARG A 6 -0.15 -1.13 -36.45
CA ARG A 6 -1.01 -1.93 -37.33
C ARG A 6 -1.18 -3.34 -36.80
N HIS A 7 -2.19 -4.06 -37.31
CA HIS A 7 -2.30 -5.50 -37.06
C HIS A 7 -1.11 -6.24 -37.66
N TRP A 8 -0.71 -7.34 -37.00
CA TRP A 8 0.31 -8.23 -37.53
C TRP A 8 -0.15 -8.94 -38.81
N GLN A 9 0.81 -9.35 -39.62
CA GLN A 9 0.64 -10.13 -40.83
C GLN A 9 1.54 -11.36 -40.76
N LYS A 10 1.23 -12.37 -41.58
CA LYS A 10 2.03 -13.60 -41.64
C LYS A 10 3.50 -13.33 -42.01
N THR A 11 3.76 -12.29 -42.79
CA THR A 11 5.11 -11.83 -43.16
C THR A 11 5.90 -11.24 -41.98
N ASP A 12 5.25 -10.88 -40.87
CA ASP A 12 5.92 -10.32 -39.69
C ASP A 12 6.49 -11.39 -38.75
N LEU A 13 6.16 -12.68 -38.94
CA LEU A 13 6.49 -13.74 -37.97
C LEU A 13 7.99 -13.89 -37.74
N GLU A 14 8.80 -13.74 -38.78
CA GLU A 14 10.27 -13.77 -38.66
C GLU A 14 10.78 -12.58 -37.82
N SER A 15 10.23 -11.39 -38.06
CA SER A 15 10.55 -10.19 -37.29
C SER A 15 10.12 -10.32 -35.82
N ILE A 16 8.92 -10.84 -35.55
CA ILE A 16 8.43 -11.14 -34.20
C ILE A 16 9.40 -12.09 -33.49
N ARG A 17 9.83 -13.16 -34.16
CA ARG A 17 10.80 -14.11 -33.60
C ARG A 17 12.10 -13.42 -33.23
N ARG A 18 12.66 -12.63 -34.14
CA ARG A 18 13.90 -11.86 -33.91
C ARG A 18 13.76 -10.91 -32.72
N ILE A 19 12.72 -10.08 -32.71
CA ILE A 19 12.49 -9.08 -31.66
C ILE A 19 12.32 -9.74 -30.30
N THR A 20 11.59 -10.86 -30.24
CA THR A 20 11.41 -11.63 -29.00
C THR A 20 12.75 -12.05 -28.42
N TRP A 21 13.62 -12.66 -29.23
CA TRP A 21 14.94 -13.13 -28.76
C TRP A 21 15.80 -11.98 -28.23
N HIS A 22 15.95 -10.91 -29.02
CA HIS A 22 16.74 -9.74 -28.61
C HIS A 22 16.20 -9.09 -27.33
N SER A 23 14.87 -8.99 -27.21
CA SER A 23 14.23 -8.41 -26.04
C SER A 23 14.41 -9.28 -24.80
N TRP A 24 14.34 -10.61 -24.92
CA TRP A 24 14.58 -11.54 -23.82
C TRP A 24 16.01 -11.48 -23.31
N ILE A 25 16.98 -11.46 -24.22
CA ILE A 25 18.39 -11.33 -23.84
C ILE A 25 18.63 -10.00 -23.11
N SER A 26 18.04 -8.91 -23.59
CA SER A 26 18.19 -7.61 -22.92
C SER A 26 17.48 -7.56 -21.56
N ALA A 27 16.29 -8.15 -21.45
CA ALA A 27 15.44 -7.98 -20.27
C ALA A 27 15.68 -9.03 -19.17
N TYR A 28 16.05 -10.26 -19.54
CA TYR A 28 16.00 -11.42 -18.63
C TYR A 28 17.37 -12.01 -18.30
N SER A 29 18.42 -11.76 -19.09
CA SER A 29 19.75 -12.36 -18.88
C SER A 29 20.41 -12.03 -17.55
N SER A 30 19.97 -10.98 -16.85
CA SER A 30 20.46 -10.67 -15.50
C SER A 30 19.94 -11.63 -14.41
N PHE A 31 18.92 -12.44 -14.71
CA PHE A 31 18.30 -13.34 -13.73
C PHE A 31 17.76 -14.67 -14.27
N ILE A 32 17.79 -14.90 -15.58
CA ILE A 32 17.55 -16.22 -16.20
C ILE A 32 18.79 -16.56 -17.05
N PRO A 33 19.41 -17.73 -16.85
CA PRO A 33 20.54 -18.16 -17.68
C PRO A 33 20.17 -18.21 -19.16
N GLU A 34 21.09 -17.78 -20.02
CA GLU A 34 20.86 -17.78 -21.47
C GLU A 34 20.48 -19.17 -22.01
N ALA A 35 21.07 -20.24 -21.48
CA ALA A 35 20.74 -21.61 -21.87
C ALA A 35 19.26 -21.96 -21.61
N ASP A 36 18.68 -21.48 -20.52
CA ASP A 36 17.27 -21.68 -20.17
C ASP A 36 16.35 -20.83 -21.06
N LEU A 37 16.72 -19.57 -21.31
CA LEU A 37 16.03 -18.70 -22.27
C LEU A 37 16.04 -19.32 -23.66
N ARG A 38 17.19 -19.83 -24.11
CA ARG A 38 17.38 -20.47 -25.41
C ARG A 38 16.54 -21.74 -25.54
N SER A 39 16.60 -22.63 -24.54
CA SER A 39 15.82 -23.85 -24.52
C SER A 39 14.32 -23.58 -24.63
N TYR A 40 13.81 -22.61 -23.87
CA TYR A 40 12.41 -22.20 -23.94
C TYR A 40 12.07 -21.57 -25.30
N PHE A 41 12.93 -20.67 -25.80
CA PHE A 41 12.72 -19.99 -27.07
C PHE A 41 12.66 -20.95 -28.25
N ASP A 42 13.62 -21.87 -28.37
CA ASP A 42 13.68 -22.84 -29.46
C ASP A 42 12.53 -23.86 -29.41
N THR A 43 11.90 -24.04 -28.24
CA THR A 43 10.71 -24.89 -28.07
C THR A 43 9.42 -24.15 -28.45
N HIS A 44 9.26 -22.91 -27.99
CA HIS A 44 7.99 -22.19 -28.07
C HIS A 44 7.88 -21.20 -29.26
N TYR A 45 9.00 -20.77 -29.85
CA TYR A 45 9.06 -19.79 -30.94
C TYR A 45 9.66 -20.38 -32.22
N THR A 46 9.32 -21.64 -32.51
CA THR A 46 9.55 -22.24 -33.84
C THR A 46 8.63 -21.59 -34.89
N GLU A 47 8.98 -21.70 -36.16
CA GLU A 47 8.14 -21.24 -37.27
C GLU A 47 6.72 -21.84 -37.18
N ALA A 48 6.62 -23.15 -36.93
CA ALA A 48 5.35 -23.84 -36.78
C ALA A 48 4.54 -23.32 -35.57
N SER A 49 5.19 -23.02 -34.44
CA SER A 49 4.51 -22.45 -33.27
C SER A 49 4.02 -21.03 -33.52
N LEU A 50 4.81 -20.20 -34.20
CA LEU A 50 4.42 -18.84 -34.58
C LEU A 50 3.27 -18.83 -35.58
N LEU A 51 3.27 -19.75 -36.54
CA LEU A 51 2.17 -19.89 -37.49
C LEU A 51 0.87 -20.30 -36.80
N ARG A 52 0.91 -21.31 -35.93
CA ARG A 52 -0.26 -21.72 -35.13
C ARG A 52 -0.81 -20.57 -34.29
N MET A 53 0.06 -19.78 -33.70
CA MET A 53 -0.30 -18.62 -32.89
C MET A 53 -0.93 -17.49 -33.72
N PHE A 54 -0.48 -17.30 -34.97
CA PHE A 54 -1.08 -16.34 -35.88
C PHE A 54 -2.47 -16.78 -36.37
N GLU A 55 -2.67 -18.09 -36.53
CA GLU A 55 -3.93 -18.68 -37.01
C GLU A 55 -4.97 -18.90 -35.90
N ASP A 56 -4.57 -18.75 -34.62
CA ASP A 56 -5.45 -18.89 -33.47
C ASP A 56 -6.42 -17.70 -33.35
N PRO A 57 -7.75 -17.92 -33.41
CA PRO A 57 -8.75 -16.85 -33.34
C PRO A 57 -8.76 -16.10 -32.00
N PHE A 58 -8.22 -16.69 -30.93
CA PHE A 58 -8.12 -16.04 -29.62
C PHE A 58 -6.84 -15.20 -29.47
N THR A 59 -5.93 -15.33 -30.43
CA THR A 59 -4.67 -14.60 -30.43
C THR A 59 -4.71 -13.46 -31.45
N HIS A 60 -4.38 -12.27 -30.97
CA HIS A 60 -4.27 -11.08 -31.82
C HIS A 60 -2.90 -10.46 -31.66
N GLY A 61 -2.44 -9.69 -32.64
CA GLY A 61 -1.20 -8.96 -32.49
C GLY A 61 -1.15 -7.65 -33.24
N PHE A 62 -0.31 -6.78 -32.71
CA PHE A 62 -0.03 -5.45 -33.23
C PHE A 62 1.46 -5.29 -33.44
N ILE A 63 1.83 -4.67 -34.55
CA ILE A 63 3.19 -4.29 -34.91
C ILE A 63 3.33 -2.78 -34.74
N ALA A 64 4.46 -2.36 -34.18
CA ALA A 64 4.89 -0.97 -34.19
C ALA A 64 5.98 -0.78 -35.25
N GLU A 65 5.71 0.10 -36.21
CA GLU A 65 6.65 0.52 -37.25
C GLU A 65 7.11 1.95 -36.98
N VAL A 66 8.41 2.19 -37.13
CA VAL A 66 9.03 3.50 -37.03
C VAL A 66 9.91 3.72 -38.24
N ASP A 67 9.64 4.77 -39.01
CA ASP A 67 10.40 5.13 -40.20
C ASP A 67 10.65 3.89 -41.10
N ASP A 68 9.58 3.13 -41.40
CA ASP A 68 9.54 1.87 -42.17
C ASP A 68 10.26 0.65 -41.57
N HIS A 69 10.69 0.70 -40.31
CA HIS A 69 11.31 -0.42 -39.60
C HIS A 69 10.39 -0.96 -38.50
N ILE A 70 10.28 -2.29 -38.41
CA ILE A 70 9.57 -2.93 -37.28
C ILE A 70 10.37 -2.72 -35.99
N ALA A 71 9.84 -1.87 -35.11
CA ALA A 71 10.42 -1.50 -33.84
C ALA A 71 10.04 -2.45 -32.70
N GLY A 72 8.87 -3.08 -32.79
CA GLY A 72 8.35 -3.96 -31.76
C GLY A 72 6.96 -4.49 -32.03
N TYR A 73 6.42 -5.26 -31.09
CA TYR A 73 5.10 -5.86 -31.21
C TYR A 73 4.41 -6.06 -29.86
N ALA A 74 3.08 -6.18 -29.89
CA ALA A 74 2.26 -6.67 -28.80
C ALA A 74 1.47 -7.89 -29.25
N ARG A 75 1.39 -8.92 -28.41
CA ARG A 75 0.53 -10.09 -28.62
C ARG A 75 -0.51 -10.15 -27.53
N LEU A 76 -1.76 -10.32 -27.95
CA LEU A 76 -2.91 -10.48 -27.08
C LEU A 76 -3.40 -11.93 -27.12
N PHE A 77 -3.91 -12.42 -26.01
CA PHE A 77 -4.52 -13.73 -25.89
C PHE A 77 -5.79 -13.62 -25.06
N LEU A 78 -6.93 -14.02 -25.61
CA LEU A 78 -8.18 -14.13 -24.87
C LEU A 78 -8.25 -15.50 -24.20
N ASN A 79 -8.23 -15.52 -22.87
CA ASN A 79 -8.53 -16.72 -22.11
C ASN A 79 -10.06 -16.79 -21.91
N GLU A 80 -10.72 -17.72 -22.60
CA GLU A 80 -12.18 -17.87 -22.54
C GLU A 80 -12.70 -18.31 -21.18
N ASP A 81 -11.96 -19.18 -20.47
CA ASP A 81 -12.36 -19.70 -19.16
C ASP A 81 -12.40 -18.58 -18.11
N GLU A 82 -11.44 -17.65 -18.20
CA GLU A 82 -11.37 -16.50 -17.31
C GLU A 82 -12.16 -15.28 -17.84
N ASN A 83 -12.55 -15.28 -19.11
CA ASN A 83 -13.04 -14.11 -19.84
C ASN A 83 -12.09 -12.89 -19.72
N HIS A 84 -10.77 -13.14 -19.80
CA HIS A 84 -9.72 -12.14 -19.65
C HIS A 84 -8.88 -12.03 -20.92
N LEU A 85 -8.66 -10.79 -21.39
CA LEU A 85 -7.73 -10.51 -22.48
C LEU A 85 -6.36 -10.14 -21.91
N TYR A 86 -5.35 -10.95 -22.20
CA TYR A 86 -3.98 -10.75 -21.77
C TYR A 86 -3.14 -10.09 -22.85
N VAL A 87 -2.35 -9.07 -22.51
CA VAL A 87 -1.12 -8.74 -23.27
C VAL A 87 -0.06 -9.77 -22.87
N SER A 88 0.00 -10.87 -23.63
CA SER A 88 0.88 -12.00 -23.36
C SER A 88 2.33 -11.76 -23.78
N SER A 89 2.57 -10.79 -24.67
CA SER A 89 3.90 -10.28 -25.01
C SER A 89 3.82 -8.80 -25.35
N LEU A 90 4.79 -8.00 -24.90
CA LEU A 90 5.01 -6.63 -25.33
C LEU A 90 6.52 -6.39 -25.39
N TYR A 91 7.07 -6.34 -26.59
CA TYR A 91 8.52 -6.29 -26.80
C TYR A 91 8.89 -5.24 -27.84
N LEU A 92 9.90 -4.44 -27.52
CA LEU A 92 10.53 -3.45 -28.40
C LEU A 92 12.02 -3.78 -28.48
N LEU A 93 12.62 -3.60 -29.66
CA LEU A 93 14.08 -3.61 -29.75
C LEU A 93 14.66 -2.50 -28.86
N PRO A 94 15.84 -2.72 -28.23
CA PRO A 94 16.41 -1.79 -27.26
C PRO A 94 16.51 -0.33 -27.75
N GLU A 95 16.88 -0.12 -29.01
CA GLU A 95 17.04 1.18 -29.65
C GLU A 95 15.75 2.00 -29.80
N PHE A 96 14.58 1.35 -29.71
CA PHE A 96 13.26 1.99 -29.82
C PHE A 96 12.57 2.18 -28.46
N GLN A 97 13.20 1.79 -27.35
CA GLN A 97 12.66 2.02 -26.01
C GLN A 97 12.72 3.52 -25.64
N GLY A 98 11.84 3.97 -24.73
CA GLY A 98 11.83 5.37 -24.26
C GLY A 98 11.17 6.39 -25.20
N HIS A 99 10.57 5.95 -26.31
CA HIS A 99 9.94 6.81 -27.31
C HIS A 99 8.40 6.66 -27.37
N ASP A 100 7.76 6.31 -26.25
CA ASP A 100 6.30 6.08 -26.10
C ASP A 100 5.67 4.98 -27.01
N ILE A 101 6.48 4.22 -27.75
CA ILE A 101 6.00 3.16 -28.65
C ILE A 101 5.27 2.06 -27.87
N GLY A 102 5.78 1.69 -26.69
CA GLY A 102 5.14 0.71 -25.81
C GLY A 102 3.74 1.16 -25.37
N SER A 103 3.59 2.44 -25.02
CA SER A 103 2.30 3.04 -24.66
C SER A 103 1.33 3.06 -25.85
N LYS A 104 1.81 3.31 -27.08
CA LYS A 104 0.99 3.22 -28.30
C LYS A 104 0.50 1.79 -28.56
N LEU A 105 1.36 0.79 -28.37
CA LEU A 105 0.97 -0.63 -28.48
C LEU A 105 -0.07 -1.03 -27.42
N LEU A 106 0.11 -0.59 -26.17
CA LEU A 106 -0.89 -0.80 -25.12
C LEU A 106 -2.21 -0.10 -25.43
N GLY A 107 -2.18 1.12 -25.97
CA GLY A 107 -3.38 1.83 -26.41
C GLY A 107 -4.15 1.06 -27.50
N ALA A 108 -3.45 0.41 -28.44
CA ALA A 108 -4.08 -0.48 -29.41
C ALA A 108 -4.69 -1.72 -28.76
N ALA A 109 -4.03 -2.29 -27.75
CA ALA A 109 -4.54 -3.42 -26.99
C ALA A 109 -5.79 -3.07 -26.18
N GLU A 110 -5.81 -1.90 -25.53
CA GLU A 110 -6.97 -1.35 -24.82
C GLU A 110 -8.13 -1.10 -25.79
N GLY A 111 -7.83 -0.54 -26.96
CA GLY A 111 -8.82 -0.36 -28.03
C GLY A 111 -9.42 -1.68 -28.52
N HIS A 112 -8.62 -2.76 -28.58
CA HIS A 112 -9.12 -4.10 -28.88
C HIS A 112 -10.00 -4.65 -27.75
N ALA A 113 -9.55 -4.56 -26.49
CA ALA A 113 -10.33 -4.98 -25.32
C ALA A 113 -11.72 -4.32 -25.30
N ALA A 114 -11.76 -3.00 -25.49
CA ALA A 114 -13.01 -2.23 -25.50
C ALA A 114 -13.96 -2.65 -26.64
N LYS A 115 -13.43 -2.90 -27.84
CA LYS A 115 -14.22 -3.41 -28.98
C LYS A 115 -14.77 -4.81 -28.72
N SER A 116 -14.06 -5.61 -27.95
CA SER A 116 -14.47 -6.96 -27.53
C SER A 116 -15.37 -6.96 -26.30
N GLY A 117 -15.79 -5.78 -25.79
CA GLY A 117 -16.66 -5.66 -24.63
C GLY A 117 -15.99 -5.98 -23.29
N LEU A 118 -14.66 -5.96 -23.25
CA LEU A 118 -13.87 -6.24 -22.06
C LEU A 118 -13.41 -4.93 -21.43
N ASP A 119 -13.75 -4.75 -20.16
CA ASP A 119 -13.39 -3.56 -19.38
C ASP A 119 -12.01 -3.66 -18.73
N GLU A 120 -11.31 -4.78 -18.91
CA GLU A 120 -10.02 -5.06 -18.29
C GLU A 120 -9.03 -5.59 -19.33
N LEU A 121 -7.81 -5.07 -19.28
CA LEU A 121 -6.67 -5.60 -20.01
C LEU A 121 -5.69 -6.20 -19.00
N TRP A 122 -5.39 -7.48 -19.12
CA TRP A 122 -4.57 -8.24 -18.18
C TRP A 122 -3.11 -8.38 -18.68
N ILE A 123 -2.17 -8.51 -17.76
CA ILE A 123 -0.74 -8.74 -18.03
C ILE A 123 -0.10 -9.64 -16.98
N GLY A 124 0.99 -10.30 -17.36
CA GLY A 124 1.94 -10.91 -16.43
C GLY A 124 3.32 -10.28 -16.60
N VAL A 125 4.01 -9.98 -15.51
CA VAL A 125 5.39 -9.45 -15.55
C VAL A 125 6.26 -10.11 -14.49
N MET A 126 7.47 -10.50 -14.87
CA MET A 126 8.45 -11.06 -13.92
C MET A 126 8.82 -10.02 -12.86
N VAL A 127 8.79 -10.39 -11.57
CA VAL A 127 9.14 -9.50 -10.44
C VAL A 127 10.50 -8.84 -10.61
N LYS A 128 11.46 -9.57 -11.20
CA LYS A 128 12.83 -9.08 -11.44
C LYS A 128 12.92 -8.06 -12.59
N ASN A 129 11.92 -7.97 -13.47
CA ASN A 129 11.88 -6.98 -14.55
C ASN A 129 11.33 -5.64 -14.05
N ARG A 130 12.16 -4.94 -13.25
CA ARG A 130 11.80 -3.66 -12.60
C ARG A 130 11.42 -2.56 -13.59
N GLN A 131 12.06 -2.54 -14.77
CA GLN A 131 11.76 -1.56 -15.83
C GLN A 131 10.34 -1.75 -16.37
N ALA A 132 9.96 -2.99 -16.73
CA ALA A 132 8.61 -3.27 -17.21
C ALA A 132 7.55 -3.06 -16.11
N LEU A 133 7.85 -3.42 -14.87
CA LEU A 133 6.98 -3.14 -13.73
C LEU A 133 6.70 -1.65 -13.56
N ALA A 134 7.75 -0.81 -13.61
CA ALA A 134 7.61 0.64 -13.53
C ALA A 134 6.79 1.18 -14.72
N PHE A 135 7.05 0.68 -15.92
CA PHE A 135 6.28 1.03 -17.11
C PHE A 135 4.79 0.67 -16.98
N TYR A 136 4.46 -0.57 -16.64
CA TYR A 136 3.06 -0.99 -16.50
C TYR A 136 2.33 -0.26 -15.35
N ARG A 137 3.01 0.00 -14.23
CA ARG A 137 2.45 0.82 -13.14
C ARG A 137 2.16 2.24 -13.62
N LYS A 138 3.08 2.87 -14.37
CA LYS A 138 2.88 4.19 -15.00
C LYS A 138 1.70 4.18 -15.97
N GLU A 139 1.55 3.11 -16.75
CA GLU A 139 0.41 2.93 -17.67
C GLU A 139 -0.90 2.61 -16.95
N GLY A 140 -0.88 2.37 -15.65
CA GLY A 140 -2.08 2.23 -14.81
C GLY A 140 -2.51 0.79 -14.50
N PHE A 141 -1.63 -0.20 -14.70
CA PHE A 141 -1.88 -1.60 -14.35
C PHE A 141 -1.76 -1.88 -12.84
N LEU A 142 -2.66 -2.74 -12.36
CA LEU A 142 -2.82 -3.20 -10.99
C LEU A 142 -2.37 -4.66 -10.91
N PHE A 143 -1.41 -5.00 -10.06
CA PHE A 143 -1.01 -6.41 -9.87
C PHE A 143 -1.70 -6.98 -8.64
N VAL A 144 -2.43 -8.08 -8.81
CA VAL A 144 -3.37 -8.63 -7.82
C VAL A 144 -3.04 -10.05 -7.39
N ARG A 145 -2.19 -10.75 -8.14
CA ARG A 145 -1.73 -12.10 -7.80
C ARG A 145 -0.26 -12.28 -8.20
N GLU A 146 0.39 -13.22 -7.53
CA GLU A 146 1.76 -13.64 -7.80
C GLU A 146 1.77 -15.13 -8.11
N GLU A 147 2.37 -15.53 -9.21
CA GLU A 147 2.37 -16.91 -9.71
C GLU A 147 3.79 -17.31 -10.15
N PRO A 148 4.22 -18.57 -9.93
CA PRO A 148 5.49 -19.05 -10.45
C PRO A 148 5.44 -19.23 -11.97
N PHE A 149 6.50 -18.82 -12.66
CA PHE A 149 6.69 -19.02 -14.10
C PHE A 149 8.06 -19.65 -14.39
N THR A 150 8.08 -20.70 -15.20
CA THR A 150 9.29 -21.48 -15.47
C THR A 150 9.74 -21.32 -16.92
N MET A 151 11.01 -20.93 -17.10
CA MET A 151 11.71 -20.92 -18.39
C MET A 151 12.93 -21.85 -18.30
N GLY A 152 12.96 -22.90 -19.12
CA GLY A 152 13.97 -23.95 -19.00
C GLY A 152 13.89 -24.60 -17.61
N LYS A 153 14.99 -24.55 -16.86
CA LYS A 153 15.06 -25.03 -15.47
C LYS A 153 14.87 -23.92 -14.42
N THR A 154 14.80 -22.66 -14.84
CA THR A 154 14.70 -21.51 -13.94
C THR A 154 13.25 -21.13 -13.70
N THR A 155 12.84 -21.07 -12.43
CA THR A 155 11.54 -20.55 -12.02
C THR A 155 11.69 -19.16 -11.43
N VAL A 156 10.88 -18.23 -11.93
CA VAL A 156 10.80 -16.85 -11.45
C VAL A 156 9.37 -16.53 -11.05
N SER A 157 9.20 -15.50 -10.22
CA SER A 157 7.88 -15.02 -9.86
C SER A 157 7.31 -14.06 -10.91
N HIS A 158 6.04 -14.23 -11.27
CA HIS A 158 5.24 -13.36 -12.12
C HIS A 158 4.18 -12.64 -11.29
N LEU A 159 4.14 -11.31 -11.39
CA LEU A 159 3.00 -10.52 -10.97
C LEU A 159 1.98 -10.50 -12.10
N ILE A 160 0.77 -10.99 -11.83
CA ILE A 160 -0.36 -10.91 -12.75
C ILE A 160 -1.29 -9.78 -12.31
N GLY A 161 -1.72 -9.00 -13.29
CA GLY A 161 -2.45 -7.78 -13.05
C GLY A 161 -3.33 -7.36 -14.20
N TYR A 162 -4.10 -6.30 -14.00
CA TYR A 162 -4.98 -5.73 -15.00
C TYR A 162 -5.01 -4.21 -14.94
N LYS A 163 -5.36 -3.59 -16.07
CA LYS A 163 -5.77 -2.19 -16.17
C LYS A 163 -7.24 -2.15 -16.56
N LYS A 164 -8.06 -1.50 -15.72
CA LYS A 164 -9.47 -1.21 -16.06
C LYS A 164 -9.54 -0.08 -17.07
N SER A 165 -10.32 -0.28 -18.13
CA SER A 165 -10.78 0.78 -19.03
C SER A 165 -11.53 1.86 -18.25
N GLY A 166 -11.30 3.14 -18.58
CA GLY A 166 -11.97 4.26 -17.90
C GLY A 166 -11.48 4.54 -16.47
N ARG A 167 -10.44 3.87 -15.97
CA ARG A 167 -9.81 4.16 -14.67
C ARG A 167 -9.44 5.63 -14.51
N GLY A 168 -8.85 6.24 -15.54
CA GLY A 168 -8.54 7.68 -15.54
C GLY A 168 -9.78 8.55 -15.34
N ARG A 169 -10.92 8.17 -15.93
CA ARG A 169 -12.20 8.88 -15.73
C ARG A 169 -12.72 8.72 -14.30
N LEU A 170 -12.66 7.51 -13.74
CA LEU A 170 -13.06 7.26 -12.35
C LEU A 170 -12.18 8.04 -11.38
N LEU A 171 -10.85 7.99 -11.56
CA LEU A 171 -9.90 8.73 -10.76
C LEU A 171 -10.18 10.24 -10.86
N ASN A 172 -10.30 10.79 -12.07
CA ASN A 172 -10.64 12.21 -12.29
C ASN A 172 -11.96 12.61 -11.61
N ASN A 173 -12.97 11.74 -11.63
CA ASN A 173 -14.24 12.00 -10.94
C ASN A 173 -14.10 12.02 -9.41
N LYS A 174 -13.18 11.22 -8.86
CA LYS A 174 -12.87 11.13 -7.43
C LYS A 174 -11.81 12.16 -6.97
N THR A 175 -11.10 12.78 -7.89
CA THR A 175 -10.12 13.82 -7.59
C THR A 175 -10.81 15.16 -7.33
N HIS A 176 -10.54 15.73 -6.16
CA HIS A 176 -10.90 17.10 -5.79
C HIS A 176 -9.80 18.09 -6.20
N SER A 177 -8.54 17.70 -5.97
CA SER A 177 -7.34 18.46 -6.30
C SER A 177 -6.16 17.51 -6.40
N THR A 178 -5.05 17.92 -7.00
CA THR A 178 -3.82 17.12 -7.11
C THR A 178 -2.70 17.76 -6.32
N TYR A 179 -1.79 16.97 -5.77
CA TYR A 179 -0.58 17.41 -5.13
C TYR A 179 0.62 16.61 -5.66
N ASP A 180 1.54 17.29 -6.35
CA ASP A 180 2.81 16.71 -6.85
C ASP A 180 4.04 17.46 -6.31
N GLY A 181 3.86 18.25 -5.23
CA GLY A 181 4.83 19.19 -4.68
C GLY A 181 4.50 20.64 -5.05
N GLY A 182 4.70 21.57 -4.11
CA GLY A 182 4.47 23.01 -4.32
C GLY A 182 3.60 23.67 -3.25
N GLU A 183 2.27 23.62 -3.41
CA GLU A 183 1.30 24.18 -2.45
C GLU A 183 1.38 23.49 -1.07
N SER A 184 0.82 24.07 0.00
CA SER A 184 0.78 23.38 1.29
C SER A 184 -0.20 22.20 1.24
N LEU A 185 0.30 20.96 1.36
CA LEU A 185 -0.54 19.77 1.44
C LEU A 185 -1.51 19.85 2.63
N SER A 186 -1.06 20.37 3.77
CA SER A 186 -1.90 20.63 4.96
C SER A 186 -3.07 21.54 4.63
N GLY A 187 -2.82 22.63 3.88
CA GLY A 187 -3.84 23.57 3.42
C GLY A 187 -4.87 22.90 2.51
N LEU A 188 -4.41 22.07 1.56
CA LEU A 188 -5.27 21.28 0.70
C LEU A 188 -6.14 20.30 1.50
N CYS A 189 -5.57 19.61 2.49
CA CYS A 189 -6.31 18.70 3.37
C CYS A 189 -7.44 19.42 4.12
N LEU A 190 -7.17 20.58 4.69
CA LEU A 190 -8.18 21.37 5.41
C LEU A 190 -9.28 21.89 4.47
N LYS A 191 -8.92 22.35 3.27
CA LYS A 191 -9.87 22.77 2.23
C LYS A 191 -10.75 21.60 1.79
N LEU A 192 -10.15 20.46 1.45
CA LEU A 192 -10.85 19.22 1.11
C LEU A 192 -11.86 18.85 2.20
N LEU A 193 -11.44 18.87 3.46
CA LEU A 193 -12.30 18.49 4.58
C LEU A 193 -13.52 19.42 4.71
N SER A 194 -13.31 20.72 4.57
CA SER A 194 -14.38 21.72 4.57
C SER A 194 -15.39 21.48 3.44
N ASP A 195 -14.89 21.33 2.21
CA ASP A 195 -15.71 21.15 1.02
C ASP A 195 -16.46 19.82 1.04
N GLN A 196 -15.82 18.73 1.49
CA GLN A 196 -16.46 17.43 1.64
C GLN A 196 -17.48 17.40 2.77
N LYS A 197 -17.29 18.11 3.90
CA LYS A 197 -18.34 18.25 4.93
C LYS A 197 -19.58 18.98 4.39
N ARG A 198 -19.40 19.92 3.46
CA ARG A 198 -20.50 20.61 2.78
C ARG A 198 -21.18 19.72 1.73
N GLY A 199 -20.41 19.00 0.91
CA GLY A 199 -20.94 18.23 -0.22
C GLY A 199 -21.32 16.77 0.04
N TRP A 200 -20.78 16.13 1.08
CA TRP A 200 -20.97 14.71 1.37
C TRP A 200 -21.56 14.48 2.77
N ARG A 201 -22.81 14.02 2.80
CA ARG A 201 -23.62 13.87 4.02
C ARG A 201 -23.01 12.92 5.05
N ASP A 202 -22.39 11.82 4.63
CA ASP A 202 -21.87 10.82 5.58
C ASP A 202 -20.64 11.33 6.31
N LEU A 203 -19.76 12.07 5.62
CA LEU A 203 -18.65 12.75 6.28
C LEU A 203 -19.17 13.77 7.29
N ARG A 204 -20.13 14.60 6.90
CA ARG A 204 -20.73 15.59 7.81
C ARG A 204 -21.28 14.94 9.09
N LYS A 205 -22.09 13.89 8.94
CA LYS A 205 -22.63 13.12 10.08
C LYS A 205 -21.52 12.53 10.96
N GLY A 206 -20.46 12.00 10.34
CA GLY A 206 -19.29 11.48 11.04
C GLY A 206 -18.66 12.52 11.95
N TYR A 207 -18.41 13.72 11.44
CA TYR A 207 -17.84 14.82 12.22
C TYR A 207 -18.82 15.46 13.22
N GLU A 208 -20.12 15.52 12.92
CA GLU A 208 -21.14 15.95 13.89
C GLU A 208 -21.20 15.00 15.09
N SER A 209 -20.95 13.70 14.87
CA SER A 209 -20.94 12.71 15.96
C SER A 209 -19.82 12.92 16.99
N LEU A 210 -18.75 13.63 16.63
CA LEU A 210 -17.68 13.99 17.57
C LEU A 210 -18.17 14.88 18.72
N LYS A 211 -19.31 15.58 18.59
CA LYS A 211 -19.92 16.35 19.69
C LYS A 211 -20.36 15.48 20.87
N ASN A 212 -20.59 14.20 20.62
CA ASN A 212 -21.03 13.24 21.63
C ASN A 212 -19.86 12.42 22.21
N VAL A 213 -18.63 12.69 21.76
CA VAL A 213 -17.43 12.03 22.27
C VAL A 213 -17.12 12.56 23.66
N ARG A 214 -16.80 11.64 24.58
CA ARG A 214 -16.32 11.96 25.93
C ARG A 214 -14.91 11.41 26.10
N GLU A 215 -14.07 12.16 26.79
CA GLU A 215 -12.71 11.74 27.10
C GLU A 215 -12.48 11.76 28.62
N ARG A 216 -11.68 10.83 29.11
CA ARG A 216 -11.16 10.88 30.48
C ARG A 216 -9.75 10.32 30.54
N ASP A 217 -8.95 10.92 31.40
CA ASP A 217 -7.56 10.57 31.62
C ASP A 217 -7.44 9.51 32.72
N LEU A 218 -6.59 8.51 32.47
CA LEU A 218 -6.24 7.43 33.36
C LEU A 218 -4.74 7.48 33.63
N PRO A 219 -4.32 7.96 34.81
CA PRO A 219 -2.92 7.89 35.20
C PRO A 219 -2.54 6.42 35.46
N CYS A 220 -1.74 5.85 34.56
CA CYS A 220 -1.16 4.52 34.69
C CYS A 220 0.22 4.62 35.34
N ARG A 221 0.82 3.48 35.65
CA ARG A 221 2.17 3.40 36.21
C ARG A 221 3.21 3.86 35.19
N GLY A 222 3.56 5.15 35.29
CA GLY A 222 4.63 5.78 34.53
C GLY A 222 4.15 6.52 33.26
N PHE A 223 2.93 6.30 32.79
CA PHE A 223 2.40 6.89 31.55
C PHE A 223 0.93 7.31 31.71
N LEU A 224 0.42 8.07 30.74
CA LEU A 224 -0.97 8.49 30.68
C LEU A 224 -1.71 7.73 29.58
N ALA A 225 -2.78 7.05 29.95
CA ALA A 225 -3.78 6.59 28.99
C ALA A 225 -4.98 7.54 28.98
N ARG A 226 -5.50 7.84 27.81
CA ARG A 226 -6.75 8.58 27.63
C ARG A 226 -7.78 7.64 27.04
N LEU A 227 -8.92 7.51 27.70
CA LEU A 227 -10.07 6.83 27.11
C LEU A 227 -10.90 7.83 26.32
N GLN A 228 -11.37 7.42 25.16
CA GLN A 228 -12.33 8.16 24.35
C GLN A 228 -13.57 7.30 24.09
N TYR A 229 -14.70 7.69 24.68
CA TYR A 229 -16.00 7.13 24.30
C TYR A 229 -16.40 7.65 22.93
N ASN A 230 -16.46 6.76 21.93
CA ASN A 230 -16.81 7.12 20.56
C ASN A 230 -17.70 6.05 19.91
N PRO A 231 -19.04 6.15 20.02
CA PRO A 231 -19.96 5.14 19.48
C PRO A 231 -19.91 5.03 17.95
N GLY A 232 -19.44 6.09 17.27
CA GLY A 232 -19.24 6.08 15.81
C GLY A 232 -18.22 5.04 15.33
N ARG A 233 -17.41 4.49 16.24
CA ARG A 233 -16.32 3.54 15.95
C ARG A 233 -16.70 2.07 16.14
N ILE A 234 -17.94 1.75 16.53
CA ILE A 234 -18.36 0.37 16.81
C ILE A 234 -18.05 -0.58 15.65
N LYS A 235 -18.42 -0.22 14.41
CA LYS A 235 -18.19 -1.06 13.22
C LYS A 235 -16.70 -1.36 13.01
N SER A 236 -15.83 -0.35 13.12
CA SER A 236 -14.38 -0.54 12.96
C SER A 236 -13.76 -1.34 14.11
N CYS A 237 -14.28 -1.19 15.33
CA CYS A 237 -13.76 -1.91 16.49
C CYS A 237 -14.19 -3.38 16.52
N THR A 238 -15.36 -3.71 15.95
CA THR A 238 -15.91 -5.09 15.93
C THR A 238 -15.74 -5.82 14.60
N ALA A 239 -15.16 -5.18 13.58
CA ALA A 239 -14.97 -5.79 12.26
C ALA A 239 -14.21 -7.12 12.36
N ASP A 240 -14.67 -8.14 11.64
CA ASP A 240 -13.95 -9.40 11.54
C ASP A 240 -12.90 -9.26 10.43
N VAL A 241 -11.63 -9.18 10.82
CA VAL A 241 -10.51 -8.94 9.89
C VAL A 241 -10.03 -10.26 9.26
N ILE A 242 -10.42 -11.41 9.83
CA ILE A 242 -10.04 -12.75 9.34
C ILE A 242 -10.95 -13.17 8.18
N LYS A 243 -12.24 -12.83 8.26
CA LYS A 243 -13.13 -12.83 7.10
C LYS A 243 -12.88 -11.55 6.33
N GLY A 244 -11.70 -11.45 5.67
CA GLY A 244 -11.43 -10.38 4.71
C GLY A 244 -12.66 -10.16 3.83
N ASN A 245 -12.96 -8.90 3.49
CA ASN A 245 -14.18 -8.49 2.79
C ASN A 245 -14.70 -9.65 1.93
N SER A 246 -15.80 -10.28 2.35
CA SER A 246 -16.40 -11.33 1.55
C SER A 246 -16.51 -10.77 0.14
N ARG A 247 -15.99 -11.50 -0.86
CA ARG A 247 -15.86 -11.04 -2.26
C ARG A 247 -17.12 -10.36 -2.80
N GLU A 248 -18.27 -10.66 -2.21
CA GLU A 248 -19.58 -10.06 -2.46
C GLU A 248 -19.74 -8.56 -2.18
N GLN A 249 -18.94 -7.92 -1.28
CA GLN A 249 -19.14 -6.49 -0.93
C GLN A 249 -18.11 -5.52 -1.55
N GLY A 250 -17.02 -6.03 -2.14
CA GLY A 250 -15.96 -5.20 -2.71
C GLY A 250 -15.17 -4.40 -1.66
N CYS A 251 -13.89 -4.12 -1.93
CA CYS A 251 -13.08 -3.32 -1.01
C CYS A 251 -13.51 -1.84 -1.04
N PHE A 252 -13.91 -1.29 0.11
CA PHE A 252 -14.46 0.07 0.25
C PHE A 252 -13.46 1.21 -0.02
N LEU A 253 -12.17 0.90 -0.18
CA LEU A 253 -11.12 1.86 -0.55
C LEU A 253 -10.83 1.88 -2.05
N CYS A 254 -11.35 0.92 -2.83
CA CYS A 254 -11.22 0.92 -4.29
C CYS A 254 -12.03 2.05 -4.93
N LEU A 255 -11.50 2.64 -6.00
CA LEU A 255 -12.07 3.82 -6.66
C LEU A 255 -13.54 3.66 -7.09
N ASP A 256 -13.90 2.47 -7.54
CA ASP A 256 -15.23 2.05 -7.96
C ASP A 256 -16.21 1.84 -6.79
N HIS A 257 -15.69 1.50 -5.60
CA HIS A 257 -16.48 1.33 -4.38
C HIS A 257 -16.52 2.55 -3.46
N LEU A 258 -15.68 3.56 -3.72
CA LEU A 258 -15.74 4.82 -2.97
C LEU A 258 -17.15 5.44 -3.12
N PRO A 259 -17.79 5.89 -2.02
CA PRO A 259 -19.06 6.61 -2.05
C PRO A 259 -19.11 7.70 -3.12
N LYS A 260 -20.23 7.84 -3.82
CA LYS A 260 -20.39 8.77 -4.95
C LYS A 260 -19.97 10.22 -4.61
N GLY A 261 -20.30 10.70 -3.41
CA GLY A 261 -19.97 12.05 -2.95
C GLY A 261 -18.54 12.22 -2.41
N GLN A 262 -17.84 11.12 -2.16
CA GLN A 262 -16.50 11.15 -1.60
C GLN A 262 -15.49 11.47 -2.70
N LYS A 263 -14.69 12.51 -2.45
CA LYS A 263 -13.57 12.94 -3.27
C LYS A 263 -12.31 13.10 -2.41
N GLY A 264 -11.14 13.10 -3.04
CA GLY A 264 -9.86 13.21 -2.36
C GLY A 264 -8.82 14.04 -3.10
N ILE A 265 -7.71 14.31 -2.43
CA ILE A 265 -6.52 14.88 -3.07
C ILE A 265 -5.74 13.73 -3.72
N LEU A 266 -5.51 13.80 -5.02
CA LEU A 266 -4.59 12.89 -5.70
C LEU A 266 -3.17 13.28 -5.33
N TYR A 267 -2.57 12.52 -4.42
CA TYR A 267 -1.24 12.76 -3.88
C TYR A 267 -0.21 11.92 -4.66
N ARG A 268 0.69 12.62 -5.35
CA ARG A 268 1.81 12.09 -6.14
C ARG A 268 1.39 11.00 -7.12
N SER A 269 0.17 11.11 -7.65
CA SER A 269 -0.45 10.12 -8.55
C SER A 269 -0.62 8.69 -8.00
N GLU A 270 -0.25 8.43 -6.74
CA GLU A 270 -0.24 7.09 -6.13
C GLU A 270 -1.29 6.91 -5.03
N TYR A 271 -1.69 7.99 -4.36
CA TYR A 271 -2.64 7.92 -3.25
C TYR A 271 -3.78 8.92 -3.42
N LEU A 272 -4.94 8.57 -2.86
CA LEU A 272 -6.01 9.52 -2.59
C LEU A 272 -6.07 9.82 -1.10
N ILE A 273 -5.88 11.09 -0.74
CA ILE A 273 -6.15 11.58 0.62
C ILE A 273 -7.64 11.91 0.71
N LEU A 274 -8.36 11.17 1.54
CA LEU A 274 -9.81 11.20 1.69
C LEU A 274 -10.19 11.66 3.09
N GLY A 275 -11.24 12.47 3.23
CA GLY A 275 -11.81 12.74 4.56
C GLY A 275 -12.34 11.44 5.18
N ASN A 276 -11.92 11.12 6.41
CA ASN A 276 -12.35 9.89 7.09
C ASN A 276 -13.78 10.07 7.64
N PRO A 277 -14.80 9.31 7.17
CA PRO A 277 -16.18 9.42 7.61
C PRO A 277 -16.45 8.86 9.02
N LYS A 278 -15.46 8.18 9.62
CA LYS A 278 -15.51 7.65 10.99
C LYS A 278 -14.38 8.28 11.82
N PRO A 279 -14.38 9.61 11.99
CA PRO A 279 -13.26 10.32 12.59
C PRO A 279 -13.11 10.00 14.07
N VAL A 280 -11.85 10.02 14.52
CA VAL A 280 -11.46 10.09 15.94
C VAL A 280 -11.07 11.51 16.34
N PHE A 281 -10.63 12.32 15.36
CA PHE A 281 -10.10 13.67 15.56
C PHE A 281 -10.87 14.69 14.73
N SER A 282 -10.75 15.97 15.08
CA SER A 282 -11.43 17.10 14.41
C SER A 282 -11.01 17.31 12.95
N SER A 283 -9.83 16.80 12.56
CA SER A 283 -9.40 16.62 11.17
C SER A 283 -8.73 15.26 11.05
N HIS A 284 -9.34 14.33 10.32
CA HIS A 284 -8.89 12.95 10.20
C HIS A 284 -9.07 12.50 8.76
N PHE A 285 -8.00 12.00 8.15
CA PHE A 285 -7.97 11.54 6.76
C PHE A 285 -7.56 10.07 6.66
N THR A 286 -8.07 9.41 5.63
CA THR A 286 -7.60 8.11 5.14
C THR A 286 -6.81 8.38 3.87
N VAL A 287 -5.58 7.89 3.79
CA VAL A 287 -4.72 8.02 2.60
C VAL A 287 -4.63 6.66 1.96
N SER A 288 -5.50 6.39 0.99
CA SER A 288 -5.61 5.08 0.34
C SER A 288 -4.81 5.07 -0.96
N HIS A 289 -4.07 4.01 -1.21
CA HIS A 289 -3.42 3.82 -2.51
C HIS A 289 -4.48 3.77 -3.63
N VAL A 290 -4.20 4.32 -4.81
CA VAL A 290 -5.18 4.34 -5.92
C VAL A 290 -5.41 2.96 -6.55
N ASP A 291 -4.43 2.08 -6.36
CA ASP A 291 -4.49 0.64 -6.67
C ASP A 291 -4.93 -0.16 -5.46
N HIS A 292 -5.65 -1.27 -5.68
CA HIS A 292 -5.84 -2.31 -4.66
C HIS A 292 -4.50 -3.03 -4.45
N ARG A 293 -3.85 -2.78 -3.31
CA ARG A 293 -2.58 -3.39 -2.90
C ARG A 293 -2.74 -3.94 -1.50
N LEU A 294 -2.16 -5.09 -1.17
CA LEU A 294 -2.22 -5.59 0.22
C LEU A 294 -1.69 -4.55 1.21
N GLN A 295 -2.26 -4.51 2.41
CA GLN A 295 -1.76 -3.65 3.48
C GLN A 295 -0.39 -4.17 3.94
N ALA A 296 0.68 -3.58 3.40
CA ALA A 296 2.05 -3.83 3.79
C ALA A 296 2.89 -2.57 3.60
N ILE A 297 3.77 -2.26 4.54
CA ILE A 297 4.56 -1.02 4.52
C ILE A 297 5.86 -1.14 3.73
N ASP A 298 6.45 -2.33 3.59
CA ASP A 298 7.84 -2.53 3.11
C ASP A 298 8.18 -1.75 1.82
N GLU A 299 7.39 -1.92 0.76
CA GLU A 299 7.57 -1.19 -0.51
C GLU A 299 7.16 0.29 -0.46
N HIS A 300 6.51 0.74 0.63
CA HIS A 300 5.85 2.03 0.75
C HIS A 300 6.38 2.90 1.90
N ILE A 301 7.46 2.50 2.57
CA ILE A 301 8.11 3.30 3.62
C ILE A 301 8.54 4.67 3.07
N GLY A 302 9.10 4.72 1.87
CA GLY A 302 9.49 5.97 1.22
C GLY A 302 8.30 6.93 1.04
N SER A 303 7.18 6.43 0.52
CA SER A 303 5.94 7.22 0.35
C SER A 303 5.34 7.66 1.69
N TYR A 304 5.39 6.80 2.72
CA TYR A 304 4.98 7.13 4.08
C TYR A 304 5.82 8.28 4.68
N LEU A 305 7.15 8.22 4.53
CA LEU A 305 8.06 9.26 5.00
C LEU A 305 7.90 10.56 4.22
N GLN A 306 7.73 10.48 2.90
CA GLN A 306 7.49 11.67 2.08
C GLN A 306 6.17 12.35 2.48
N LEU A 307 5.12 11.58 2.79
CA LEU A 307 3.86 12.11 3.27
C LEU A 307 4.00 12.88 4.60
N ILE A 308 4.83 12.36 5.52
CA ILE A 308 5.15 13.06 6.78
C ILE A 308 5.80 14.42 6.51
N VAL A 309 6.78 14.46 5.61
CA VAL A 309 7.49 15.70 5.24
C VAL A 309 6.56 16.68 4.53
N ASP A 310 5.78 16.21 3.56
CA ASP A 310 4.88 17.05 2.74
C ASP A 310 3.72 17.64 3.57
N LEU A 311 3.22 16.91 4.58
CA LEU A 311 2.25 17.44 5.54
C LEU A 311 2.86 18.43 6.52
N GLY A 312 4.16 18.34 6.78
CA GLY A 312 4.90 19.23 7.65
C GLY A 312 4.48 19.15 9.13
N PRO A 313 4.81 20.19 9.92
CA PRO A 313 4.48 20.21 11.34
C PRO A 313 2.97 20.30 11.56
N ASN A 314 2.51 19.84 12.73
CA ASN A 314 1.09 19.77 13.16
C ASN A 314 0.30 18.55 12.68
N TRP A 315 0.94 17.61 11.98
CA TRP A 315 0.30 16.39 11.51
C TRP A 315 1.09 15.15 11.92
N THR A 316 0.34 14.07 12.11
CA THR A 316 0.86 12.74 12.41
C THR A 316 0.27 11.77 11.39
N VAL A 317 1.16 11.02 10.73
CA VAL A 317 0.83 9.96 9.77
C VAL A 317 0.87 8.63 10.50
N LEU A 318 -0.16 7.82 10.29
CA LEU A 318 -0.50 6.68 11.10
C LEU A 318 -0.57 5.44 10.20
N TYR A 319 0.14 4.38 10.59
CA TYR A 319 0.13 3.09 9.93
C TYR A 319 -0.26 1.98 10.91
N ASN A 320 -1.14 1.10 10.45
CA ASN A 320 -1.49 -0.15 11.12
C ASN A 320 -1.14 -1.28 10.18
N GLY A 321 -0.32 -2.23 10.63
CA GLY A 321 -0.11 -3.49 9.91
C GLY A 321 -1.42 -4.27 9.71
N PRO A 322 -1.45 -5.21 8.76
CA PRO A 322 -2.68 -5.91 8.34
C PRO A 322 -3.38 -6.65 9.47
N LYS A 323 -2.61 -7.12 10.47
CA LYS A 323 -3.10 -7.87 11.63
C LYS A 323 -3.13 -7.05 12.93
N CYS A 324 -2.98 -5.73 12.90
CA CYS A 324 -2.95 -4.88 14.10
C CYS A 324 -3.72 -3.55 13.93
N GLY A 325 -4.99 -3.65 13.53
CA GLY A 325 -5.93 -2.52 13.51
C GLY A 325 -6.09 -1.81 12.16
N ALA A 326 -5.59 -2.39 11.07
CA ALA A 326 -5.90 -1.93 9.71
C ALA A 326 -7.40 -2.08 9.43
N SER A 327 -8.01 -1.06 8.83
CA SER A 327 -9.46 -1.07 8.53
C SER A 327 -9.82 -1.84 7.26
N ALA A 328 -8.87 -1.94 6.34
CA ALA A 328 -8.88 -2.75 5.12
C ALA A 328 -7.53 -3.46 5.04
N PRO A 329 -7.39 -4.70 5.52
CA PRO A 329 -6.11 -5.44 5.47
C PRO A 329 -5.71 -5.83 4.04
N ASP A 330 -6.65 -5.77 3.11
CA ASP A 330 -6.52 -6.07 1.69
C ASP A 330 -6.17 -4.84 0.83
N HIS A 331 -6.26 -3.61 1.37
CA HIS A 331 -5.99 -2.37 0.62
C HIS A 331 -5.08 -1.42 1.39
N LEU A 332 -3.91 -1.12 0.83
CA LEU A 332 -2.89 -0.23 1.37
C LEU A 332 -3.45 1.16 1.69
N HIS A 333 -3.38 1.53 2.96
CA HIS A 333 -3.76 2.85 3.43
C HIS A 333 -2.97 3.29 4.66
N PHE A 334 -2.81 4.60 4.75
CA PHE A 334 -2.39 5.32 5.95
C PHE A 334 -3.57 6.11 6.53
N GLN A 335 -3.40 6.63 7.73
CA GLN A 335 -4.29 7.64 8.30
C GLN A 335 -3.49 8.89 8.63
N VAL A 336 -4.15 10.05 8.63
CA VAL A 336 -3.53 11.33 8.99
C VAL A 336 -4.41 12.01 10.03
N ALA A 337 -3.79 12.48 11.10
CA ALA A 337 -4.43 13.14 12.22
C ALA A 337 -3.62 14.37 12.66
N PRO A 338 -4.19 15.30 13.43
CA PRO A 338 -3.45 16.43 13.96
C PRO A 338 -2.46 15.90 15.01
N SER A 339 -1.25 16.45 15.05
CA SER A 339 -0.26 16.08 16.05
C SER A 339 -0.60 16.66 17.44
N GLY A 340 0.05 16.11 18.46
CA GLY A 340 -0.14 16.47 19.87
C GLY A 340 -1.48 15.99 20.45
N LYS A 341 -2.15 15.04 19.79
CA LYS A 341 -3.46 14.52 20.23
C LYS A 341 -3.35 13.20 20.98
N MET A 342 -2.24 12.47 20.82
CA MET A 342 -1.99 11.24 21.52
C MET A 342 -1.01 11.48 22.69
N PRO A 343 -1.25 10.89 23.89
CA PRO A 343 -0.35 11.04 25.04
C PRO A 343 1.12 10.77 24.73
N ILE A 344 1.42 9.77 23.90
CA ILE A 344 2.78 9.40 23.52
C ILE A 344 3.59 10.57 22.95
N GLU A 345 2.95 11.48 22.22
CA GLU A 345 3.62 12.59 21.54
C GLU A 345 4.19 13.61 22.54
N LYS A 346 3.63 13.66 23.75
CA LYS A 346 4.18 14.44 24.88
C LYS A 346 5.24 13.64 25.64
N GLU A 347 4.95 12.38 25.92
CA GLU A 347 5.80 11.49 26.73
C GLU A 347 7.20 11.28 26.12
N ILE A 348 7.29 11.23 24.78
CA ILE A 348 8.56 11.05 24.08
C ILE A 348 9.40 12.33 23.97
N ARG A 349 8.90 13.47 24.46
CA ARG A 349 9.68 14.71 24.61
C ARG A 349 10.47 14.74 25.92
N GLU A 350 10.14 13.86 26.86
CA GLU A 350 10.88 13.72 28.11
C GLU A 350 12.16 12.91 27.88
N GLU A 351 13.30 13.59 27.76
CA GLU A 351 14.59 12.96 27.45
C GLU A 351 14.97 11.81 28.40
N LYS A 352 14.63 11.94 29.69
CA LYS A 352 14.84 10.89 30.72
C LYS A 352 14.19 9.55 30.38
N ARG A 353 13.16 9.54 29.53
CA ARG A 353 12.42 8.34 29.11
C ARG A 353 13.05 7.69 27.87
N LEU A 354 13.97 8.36 27.20
CA LEU A 354 14.61 7.89 25.98
C LEU A 354 15.96 7.25 26.31
N SER A 355 16.20 6.07 25.77
CA SER A 355 17.51 5.42 25.80
C SER A 355 18.00 5.27 24.39
N LEU A 356 19.04 6.02 24.03
CA LEU A 356 19.70 5.85 22.73
C LEU A 356 20.37 4.47 22.72
N ILE A 357 19.99 3.64 21.76
CA ILE A 357 20.53 2.28 21.61
C ILE A 357 21.55 2.22 20.48
N LYS A 358 21.25 2.87 19.35
CA LYS A 358 22.10 2.88 18.16
C LYS A 358 21.96 4.19 17.41
N GLU A 359 23.03 4.59 16.74
CA GLU A 359 23.02 5.61 15.70
C GLU A 359 23.53 4.99 14.40
N THR A 360 22.80 5.18 13.31
CA THR A 360 23.15 4.64 11.99
C THR A 360 22.97 5.72 10.95
N ASP A 361 24.08 6.20 10.38
CA ASP A 361 24.11 7.24 9.33
C ASP A 361 23.25 8.48 9.68
N GLY A 362 23.33 8.93 10.94
CA GLY A 362 22.59 10.09 11.45
C GLY A 362 21.12 9.83 11.80
N VAL A 363 20.67 8.57 11.73
CA VAL A 363 19.38 8.13 12.29
C VAL A 363 19.60 7.63 13.70
N LEU A 364 18.92 8.24 14.66
CA LEU A 364 18.97 7.90 16.08
C LEU A 364 17.85 6.92 16.41
N LEU A 365 18.22 5.79 17.01
CA LEU A 365 17.31 4.74 17.46
C LEU A 365 17.22 4.74 18.98
N TYR A 366 16.03 5.01 19.51
CA TYR A 366 15.76 5.01 20.96
C TYR A 366 14.78 3.92 21.36
N LEU A 367 14.98 3.35 22.55
CA LEU A 367 13.92 2.69 23.30
C LEU A 367 13.26 3.68 24.26
N VAL A 368 11.93 3.60 24.37
CA VAL A 368 11.17 4.44 25.31
C VAL A 368 10.81 3.64 26.56
N ARG A 369 11.13 4.19 27.72
CA ARG A 369 10.88 3.58 29.03
C ARG A 369 9.51 3.98 29.59
N GLU A 370 9.02 3.18 30.54
CA GLU A 370 7.86 3.49 31.39
C GLU A 370 6.50 3.67 30.68
N LEU A 371 6.28 3.03 29.52
CA LEU A 371 5.04 3.17 28.74
C LEU A 371 3.99 2.08 28.93
N GLY A 372 4.27 1.03 29.71
CA GLY A 372 3.42 -0.16 29.80
C GLY A 372 3.33 -0.99 28.50
N ARG A 373 4.02 -0.55 27.44
CA ARG A 373 4.16 -1.19 26.13
C ARG A 373 5.51 -0.82 25.54
N GLU A 374 6.03 -1.67 24.66
CA GLU A 374 7.29 -1.42 23.98
C GLU A 374 7.10 -0.39 22.86
N ALA A 375 8.02 0.58 22.79
CA ALA A 375 8.06 1.56 21.72
C ALA A 375 9.52 1.85 21.32
N ILE A 376 9.75 1.87 20.02
CA ILE A 376 11.01 2.21 19.38
C ILE A 376 10.84 3.56 18.70
N ILE A 377 11.81 4.45 18.82
CA ILE A 377 11.84 5.70 18.07
C ILE A 377 12.95 5.67 17.05
N LEU A 378 12.62 5.98 15.80
CA LEU A 378 13.60 6.34 14.77
C LEU A 378 13.49 7.85 14.51
N GLN A 379 14.62 8.55 14.53
CA GLN A 379 14.65 9.99 14.28
C GLN A 379 15.80 10.34 13.35
N GLY A 380 15.51 11.08 12.27
CA GLY A 380 16.54 11.50 11.32
C GLY A 380 16.11 12.68 10.46
N VAL A 381 17.05 13.24 9.72
CA VAL A 381 16.80 14.35 8.77
C VAL A 381 16.48 13.81 7.37
N THR A 382 17.18 12.76 6.94
CA THR A 382 17.13 12.26 5.56
C THR A 382 16.15 11.08 5.45
N PRO A 383 15.02 11.22 4.73
CA PRO A 383 14.01 10.16 4.61
C PRO A 383 14.54 8.83 4.10
N SER A 384 15.40 8.83 3.07
CA SER A 384 15.95 7.60 2.50
C SER A 384 16.81 6.80 3.48
N VAL A 385 17.48 7.47 4.42
CA VAL A 385 18.27 6.79 5.46
C VAL A 385 17.35 6.19 6.51
N ILE A 386 16.31 6.92 6.94
CA ILE A 386 15.28 6.41 7.86
C ILE A 386 14.57 5.21 7.23
N GLU A 387 14.26 5.26 5.94
CA GLU A 387 13.66 4.16 5.20
C GLU A 387 14.49 2.89 5.31
N ARG A 388 15.79 2.97 5.01
CA ARG A 388 16.70 1.82 5.11
C ARG A 388 16.74 1.27 6.54
N VAL A 389 16.90 2.13 7.55
CA VAL A 389 16.95 1.69 8.96
C VAL A 389 15.63 1.05 9.40
N LEU A 390 14.48 1.58 8.96
CA LEU A 390 13.18 0.95 9.23
C LEU A 390 13.05 -0.41 8.52
N LYS A 391 13.47 -0.52 7.26
CA LYS A 391 13.50 -1.80 6.53
C LYS A 391 14.34 -2.84 7.25
N ASP A 392 15.54 -2.46 7.69
CA ASP A 392 16.43 -3.34 8.44
C ASP A 392 15.80 -3.78 9.77
N LEU A 393 15.14 -2.86 10.50
CA LEU A 393 14.42 -3.19 11.73
C LEU A 393 13.25 -4.15 11.50
N LEU A 394 12.46 -3.95 10.45
CA LEU A 394 11.38 -4.87 10.11
C LEU A 394 11.95 -6.25 9.72
N LYS A 395 13.08 -6.29 8.99
CA LYS A 395 13.76 -7.52 8.62
C LYS A 395 14.32 -8.27 9.84
N THR A 396 14.92 -7.58 10.81
CA THR A 396 15.41 -8.23 12.04
C THR A 396 14.26 -8.72 12.90
N LEU A 397 13.16 -7.96 13.01
CA LEU A 397 11.94 -8.41 13.66
C LEU A 397 11.38 -9.69 13.01
N LYS A 398 11.31 -9.75 11.67
CA LYS A 398 10.91 -10.98 10.96
C LYS A 398 11.79 -12.17 11.31
N LYS A 399 13.12 -11.97 11.32
CA LYS A 399 14.09 -13.01 11.66
C LYS A 399 13.91 -13.53 13.08
N VAL A 400 13.85 -12.63 14.08
CA VAL A 400 13.69 -13.01 15.50
C VAL A 400 12.33 -13.68 15.75
N LEU A 401 11.27 -13.18 15.11
CA LEU A 401 9.92 -13.76 15.21
C LEU A 401 9.73 -15.02 14.36
N SER A 402 10.71 -15.38 13.53
CA SER A 402 10.66 -16.53 12.62
C SER A 402 9.41 -16.51 11.73
N THR A 403 9.15 -15.36 11.08
CA THR A 403 8.00 -15.15 10.21
C THR A 403 8.41 -14.56 8.86
N ASP A 404 7.76 -15.01 7.79
CA ASP A 404 7.94 -14.48 6.42
C ASP A 404 6.98 -13.31 6.11
N GLU A 405 5.92 -13.15 6.91
CA GLU A 405 4.96 -12.06 6.79
C GLU A 405 5.51 -10.74 7.37
N GLU A 406 4.83 -9.62 7.11
CA GLU A 406 5.10 -8.37 7.84
C GLU A 406 4.91 -8.57 9.35
N PRO A 407 5.90 -8.21 10.20
CA PRO A 407 5.75 -8.30 11.64
C PRO A 407 4.62 -7.36 12.08
N MET A 408 3.85 -7.75 13.09
CA MET A 408 2.75 -6.93 13.55
C MET A 408 3.28 -5.62 14.16
N VAL A 409 3.09 -4.50 13.46
CA VAL A 409 3.59 -3.19 13.88
C VAL A 409 2.55 -2.09 13.72
N ASN A 410 2.55 -1.15 14.66
CA ASN A 410 1.89 0.14 14.50
C ASN A 410 2.95 1.23 14.41
N ILE A 411 2.82 2.17 13.48
CA ILE A 411 3.81 3.23 13.26
C ILE A 411 3.12 4.58 13.23
N SER A 412 3.58 5.49 14.08
CA SER A 412 3.14 6.89 14.14
C SER A 412 4.32 7.77 13.77
N GLY A 413 4.19 8.58 12.73
CA GLY A 413 5.27 9.41 12.20
C GLY A 413 4.86 10.87 12.12
N PHE A 414 5.74 11.78 12.53
CA PHE A 414 5.49 13.22 12.49
C PHE A 414 6.78 13.98 12.20
N TYR A 415 6.63 15.21 11.72
CA TYR A 415 7.75 16.08 11.35
C TYR A 415 7.91 17.20 12.40
N GLU A 416 9.07 17.25 13.05
CA GLU A 416 9.37 18.23 14.09
C GLU A 416 10.84 18.69 13.99
N GLY A 417 11.08 19.99 14.04
CA GLY A 417 12.44 20.56 14.08
C GLY A 417 13.31 20.19 12.88
N GLY A 418 12.73 20.05 11.69
CA GLY A 418 13.45 19.65 10.48
C GLY A 418 13.72 18.14 10.36
N LYS A 419 13.19 17.32 11.29
CA LYS A 419 13.43 15.88 11.39
C LYS A 419 12.13 15.10 11.30
N SER A 420 12.18 13.96 10.63
CA SER A 420 11.12 12.95 10.72
C SER A 420 11.37 12.08 11.95
N ARG A 421 10.32 11.90 12.75
CA ARG A 421 10.35 11.07 13.95
C ARG A 421 9.25 10.03 13.87
N LEU A 422 9.65 8.76 13.91
CA LEU A 422 8.74 7.61 13.90
C LEU A 422 8.69 7.00 15.30
N VAL A 423 7.51 6.70 15.78
CA VAL A 423 7.26 5.88 16.97
C VAL A 423 6.65 4.57 16.49
N ILE A 424 7.36 3.48 16.72
CA ILE A 424 7.03 2.14 16.27
C ILE A 424 6.67 1.32 17.49
N PHE A 425 5.51 0.68 17.44
CA PHE A 425 5.04 -0.25 18.47
C PHE A 425 5.04 -1.66 17.89
N PRO A 426 6.07 -2.48 18.20
CA PRO A 426 6.04 -3.90 17.89
C PRO A 426 4.91 -4.58 18.67
N ARG A 427 4.09 -5.38 17.99
CA ARG A 427 2.91 -6.04 18.54
C ARG A 427 3.11 -7.56 18.50
N ARG A 428 2.44 -8.26 19.41
CA ARG A 428 2.33 -9.73 19.39
C ARG A 428 0.91 -10.24 19.19
N LYS A 429 -0.09 -9.36 19.35
CA LYS A 429 -1.50 -9.72 19.29
C LYS A 429 -2.36 -8.61 18.72
N HIS A 430 -3.35 -8.99 17.90
CA HIS A 430 -4.26 -8.06 17.27
C HIS A 430 -5.18 -7.40 18.30
N ARG A 431 -5.91 -8.22 19.07
CA ARG A 431 -6.87 -7.79 20.10
C ARG A 431 -6.56 -8.48 21.43
N PRO A 432 -6.76 -7.79 22.56
CA PRO A 432 -6.57 -8.40 23.87
C PRO A 432 -7.65 -9.46 24.15
N ASP A 433 -7.40 -10.38 25.08
CA ASP A 433 -8.29 -11.49 25.44
C ASP A 433 -9.63 -10.99 25.96
N ILE A 434 -9.62 -9.84 26.65
CA ILE A 434 -10.83 -9.20 27.14
C ILE A 434 -11.81 -8.81 26.02
N PHE A 435 -11.34 -8.67 24.77
CA PHE A 435 -12.19 -8.45 23.60
C PHE A 435 -13.04 -9.67 23.23
N PHE A 436 -12.52 -10.88 23.46
CA PHE A 436 -13.14 -12.13 23.07
C PHE A 436 -13.99 -12.76 24.17
N LYS A 437 -14.01 -12.17 25.38
CA LYS A 437 -14.93 -12.59 26.45
C LYS A 437 -16.39 -12.38 26.03
N GLU A 438 -17.30 -13.05 26.71
CA GLU A 438 -18.74 -12.99 26.44
C GLU A 438 -19.48 -12.05 27.41
N GLY A 439 -20.67 -11.60 26.99
CA GLY A 439 -21.59 -10.80 27.80
C GLY A 439 -20.94 -9.55 28.42
N ASN A 440 -21.19 -9.34 29.71
CA ASN A 440 -20.68 -8.19 30.43
C ASN A 440 -19.15 -8.22 30.61
N ALA A 441 -18.51 -9.39 30.59
CA ALA A 441 -17.07 -9.50 30.75
C ALA A 441 -16.28 -8.99 29.53
N ARG A 442 -16.92 -8.93 28.35
CA ARG A 442 -16.34 -8.38 27.13
C ARG A 442 -16.02 -6.89 27.25
N VAL A 443 -14.86 -6.47 26.77
CA VAL A 443 -14.52 -5.06 26.53
C VAL A 443 -14.20 -4.88 25.05
N VAL A 444 -14.95 -4.01 24.37
CA VAL A 444 -14.75 -3.76 22.93
C VAL A 444 -13.61 -2.77 22.72
N VAL A 445 -12.38 -3.28 22.73
CA VAL A 445 -11.16 -2.56 22.35
C VAL A 445 -10.39 -3.35 21.30
N SER A 446 -9.94 -2.67 20.24
CA SER A 446 -9.19 -3.29 19.15
C SER A 446 -7.99 -2.41 18.81
N PRO A 447 -6.91 -2.48 19.62
CA PRO A 447 -5.86 -1.46 19.59
C PRO A 447 -5.18 -1.35 18.22
N GLY A 448 -5.30 -0.18 17.59
CA GLY A 448 -4.46 0.27 16.48
C GLY A 448 -3.44 1.30 16.96
N VAL A 449 -2.78 2.00 16.03
CA VAL A 449 -1.74 2.99 16.34
C VAL A 449 -2.22 4.14 17.23
N ILE A 450 -3.49 4.57 17.11
CA ILE A 450 -4.05 5.61 17.97
C ILE A 450 -4.15 5.12 19.42
N ASP A 451 -4.64 3.90 19.61
CA ASP A 451 -4.73 3.26 20.93
C ASP A 451 -3.34 3.02 21.51
N MET A 452 -2.40 2.52 20.69
CA MET A 452 -0.99 2.37 21.09
C MET A 452 -0.32 3.73 21.34
N GLY A 453 -0.84 4.82 20.78
CA GLY A 453 -0.41 6.18 21.07
C GLY A 453 -0.86 6.71 22.44
N GLY A 454 -1.66 5.96 23.19
CA GLY A 454 -2.19 6.40 24.48
C GLY A 454 -3.66 6.82 24.44
N LEU A 455 -4.31 6.87 23.27
CA LEU A 455 -5.72 7.26 23.14
C LEU A 455 -6.58 6.02 22.82
N LEU A 456 -7.03 5.30 23.85
CA LEU A 456 -7.86 4.11 23.69
C LEU A 456 -9.29 4.49 23.30
N ILE A 457 -9.76 3.93 22.20
CA ILE A 457 -11.12 4.18 21.70
C ILE A 457 -12.08 3.11 22.20
N THR A 458 -13.11 3.52 22.94
CA THR A 458 -14.17 2.63 23.44
C THR A 458 -15.50 2.99 22.77
N PRO A 459 -16.08 2.12 21.93
CA PRO A 459 -17.35 2.42 21.26
C PRO A 459 -18.57 2.17 22.16
N LEU A 460 -18.40 1.46 23.27
CA LEU A 460 -19.46 1.16 24.24
C LEU A 460 -19.24 1.97 25.52
N GLU A 461 -20.32 2.59 25.99
CA GLU A 461 -20.31 3.44 27.19
C GLU A 461 -19.91 2.65 28.44
N LYS A 462 -20.44 1.43 28.59
CA LYS A 462 -20.08 0.51 29.69
C LYS A 462 -18.56 0.26 29.79
N ASP A 463 -17.87 0.21 28.64
CA ASP A 463 -16.43 -0.07 28.59
C ASP A 463 -15.64 1.19 28.89
N PHE A 464 -16.11 2.35 28.40
CA PHE A 464 -15.55 3.66 28.78
C PHE A 464 -15.62 3.92 30.27
N GLU A 465 -16.72 3.54 30.94
CA GLU A 465 -16.91 3.77 32.38
C GLU A 465 -16.12 2.78 33.23
N ARG A 466 -16.07 1.51 32.81
CA ARG A 466 -15.46 0.43 33.61
C ARG A 466 -13.94 0.35 33.51
N LEU A 467 -13.33 0.67 32.36
CA LEU A 467 -11.89 0.49 32.19
C LEU A 467 -11.09 1.38 33.16
N ASP A 468 -10.22 0.79 33.97
CA ASP A 468 -9.33 1.51 34.86
C ASP A 468 -7.87 1.40 34.40
N ALA A 469 -6.95 2.05 35.12
CA ALA A 469 -5.53 2.04 34.79
C ALA A 469 -4.95 0.61 34.73
N THR A 470 -5.31 -0.24 35.68
CA THR A 470 -4.85 -1.64 35.75
C THR A 470 -5.29 -2.43 34.52
N ALA A 471 -6.56 -2.31 34.11
CA ALA A 471 -7.05 -2.99 32.92
C ALA A 471 -6.35 -2.51 31.64
N VAL A 472 -6.07 -1.20 31.52
CA VAL A 472 -5.35 -0.65 30.37
C VAL A 472 -3.89 -1.12 30.33
N GLU A 473 -3.21 -1.17 31.48
CA GLU A 473 -1.86 -1.70 31.60
C GLU A 473 -1.78 -3.16 31.14
N GLU A 474 -2.72 -4.00 31.57
CA GLU A 474 -2.78 -5.40 31.13
C GLU A 474 -3.09 -5.52 29.63
N ILE A 475 -4.02 -4.70 29.08
CA ILE A 475 -4.29 -4.67 27.63
C ILE A 475 -3.02 -4.35 26.85
N TYR A 476 -2.27 -3.32 27.26
CA TYR A 476 -1.03 -2.92 26.61
C TYR A 476 0.06 -3.99 26.69
N LYS A 477 0.28 -4.55 27.88
CA LYS A 477 1.21 -5.66 28.09
C LYS A 477 0.83 -6.88 27.23
N GLU A 478 -0.45 -7.18 27.12
CA GLU A 478 -0.93 -8.33 26.35
C GLU A 478 -0.66 -8.16 24.85
N VAL A 479 -0.92 -6.97 24.29
CA VAL A 479 -0.82 -6.76 22.85
C VAL A 479 0.57 -6.33 22.37
N SER A 480 1.41 -5.80 23.26
CA SER A 480 2.79 -5.40 22.97
C SER A 480 3.71 -6.61 22.86
N LEU A 481 4.67 -6.55 21.95
CA LEU A 481 5.77 -7.52 21.94
C LEU A 481 6.59 -7.42 23.24
N GLU A 482 7.24 -8.49 23.64
CA GLU A 482 8.04 -8.53 24.86
C GLU A 482 9.36 -7.77 24.68
N GLY A 483 9.75 -6.96 25.67
CA GLY A 483 10.96 -6.14 25.59
C GLY A 483 12.26 -6.91 25.33
N LYS A 484 12.34 -8.19 25.75
CA LYS A 484 13.50 -9.03 25.42
C LYS A 484 13.61 -9.28 23.91
N ILE A 485 12.49 -9.60 23.26
CA ILE A 485 12.43 -9.85 21.81
C ILE A 485 12.73 -8.56 21.04
N VAL A 486 12.18 -7.43 21.51
CA VAL A 486 12.45 -6.12 20.91
C VAL A 486 13.94 -5.77 20.99
N LYS A 487 14.59 -5.99 22.13
CA LYS A 487 16.04 -5.77 22.28
C LYS A 487 16.85 -6.68 21.37
N GLU A 488 16.52 -7.97 21.31
CA GLU A 488 17.19 -8.92 20.43
C GLU A 488 17.10 -8.50 18.96
N ALA A 489 15.94 -8.00 18.50
CA ALA A 489 15.78 -7.50 17.14
C ALA A 489 16.60 -6.22 16.87
N ILE A 490 16.77 -5.36 17.86
CA ILE A 490 17.60 -4.14 17.73
C ILE A 490 19.09 -4.49 17.77
N GLU A 491 19.51 -5.41 18.63
CA GLU A 491 20.90 -5.89 18.70
C GLU A 491 21.34 -6.62 17.42
N ALA A 492 20.38 -7.25 16.72
CA ALA A 492 20.60 -7.89 15.43
C ALA A 492 20.63 -6.91 14.23
N LEU A 493 20.42 -5.60 14.45
CA LEU A 493 20.62 -4.60 13.40
C LEU A 493 22.13 -4.47 13.14
N GLU A 494 22.56 -4.79 11.92
CA GLU A 494 23.94 -4.58 11.47
C GLU A 494 24.25 -3.10 11.23
#